data_AF-A0A7D9EKL4-F1
#
_entry.id   AF-A0A7D9EKL4-F1
#
_cell.length_a   1.000
_cell.length_b   1.000
_cell.length_c   1.000
_cell.angle_alpha   90.00
_cell.angle_beta   90.00
_cell.angle_gamma   90.00
#
_symmetry.space_group_name_H-M   'P 1'
#
loop_
_entity.id
_entity.type
_entity.pdbx_description
1 polymer ?
#
loop_
_entity_poly.entity_id
_entity_poly.type
_entity_poly.pdbx_seq_one_letter_code
_entity_poly.pdbx_strand_id
1 'polypeptide(L)'
;MQNNEIGEEHHFEPQNDAKKKDLAFPLCRYLGKGITLPNWTRFNTKLIYKRDIPTQSKIGYLPIIDASSTELSTVKEILNQSEKIADKLNLKYMCLVFDDAIYAKVQQIRWKEEGYLSRFIVRLGDFHMAMSYCGAISKRFKDAGLKDILIESEIVAVGSINGVMSGKHYNRSVRSHKVVYEALVRLLFQRYLESLSADKKMKLLP
;
A
#
# COMPACT_ATOMS: atom_id res chain seq x y z
N MET A 1 -30.53 -17.91 -28.24
CA MET A 1 -29.09 -17.93 -27.91
C MET A 1 -28.57 -16.51 -28.13
N GLN A 2 -28.55 -15.70 -27.08
CA GLN A 2 -27.85 -14.41 -27.06
C GLN A 2 -26.56 -14.64 -26.28
N ASN A 3 -25.43 -14.41 -26.95
CA ASN A 3 -24.11 -14.45 -26.33
C ASN A 3 -24.01 -13.24 -25.38
N ASN A 4 -23.96 -13.51 -24.08
CA ASN A 4 -23.49 -12.53 -23.10
C ASN A 4 -21.97 -12.45 -23.22
N GLU A 5 -21.47 -11.40 -23.88
CA GLU A 5 -20.09 -10.96 -23.72
C GLU A 5 -19.92 -10.47 -22.28
N ILE A 6 -19.05 -11.15 -21.56
CA ILE A 6 -18.70 -10.89 -20.17
C ILE A 6 -17.92 -9.56 -20.13
N GLY A 7 -18.34 -8.63 -19.26
CA GLY A 7 -17.83 -7.26 -19.19
C GLY A 7 -16.35 -7.14 -18.83
N GLU A 8 -15.50 -6.93 -19.84
CA GLU A 8 -14.06 -6.74 -19.66
C GLU A 8 -13.61 -5.27 -19.47
N GLU A 9 -14.46 -4.25 -19.63
CA GLU A 9 -13.94 -2.86 -19.77
C GLU A 9 -13.95 -1.97 -18.51
N HIS A 10 -14.67 -2.32 -17.43
CA HIS A 10 -14.82 -1.39 -16.28
C HIS A 10 -13.67 -1.40 -15.25
N HIS A 11 -12.74 -2.36 -15.30
CA HIS A 11 -11.63 -2.45 -14.34
C HIS A 11 -10.35 -1.71 -14.76
N PHE A 12 -10.25 -1.29 -16.03
CA PHE A 12 -9.06 -0.63 -16.56
C PHE A 12 -8.98 0.87 -16.23
N GLU A 13 -10.13 1.55 -16.15
CA GLU A 13 -10.18 2.99 -15.86
C GLU A 13 -9.62 3.35 -14.48
N PRO A 14 -9.98 2.67 -13.36
CA PRO A 14 -9.44 3.01 -12.04
C PRO A 14 -7.93 2.80 -11.95
N GLN A 15 -7.39 1.80 -12.65
CA GLN A 15 -5.96 1.51 -12.66
C GLN A 15 -5.17 2.60 -13.41
N ASN A 16 -5.72 3.12 -14.51
CA ASN A 16 -5.10 4.20 -15.26
C ASN A 16 -5.06 5.50 -14.45
N ASP A 17 -6.10 5.79 -13.70
CA ASP A 17 -6.12 6.96 -12.81
C ASP A 17 -5.14 6.83 -11.64
N ALA A 18 -5.00 5.63 -11.07
CA ALA A 18 -3.98 5.36 -10.06
C ALA A 18 -2.57 5.58 -10.62
N LYS A 19 -2.26 5.05 -11.81
CA LYS A 19 -0.97 5.26 -12.49
C LYS A 19 -0.67 6.73 -12.73
N LYS A 20 -1.67 7.51 -13.19
CA LYS A 20 -1.52 8.97 -13.39
C LYS A 20 -1.20 9.68 -12.07
N LYS A 21 -1.89 9.35 -10.98
CA LYS A 21 -1.65 9.93 -9.64
C LYS A 21 -0.26 9.57 -9.10
N ASP A 22 0.15 8.32 -9.27
CA ASP A 22 1.47 7.86 -8.85
C ASP A 22 2.59 8.52 -9.64
N LEU A 23 2.41 8.78 -10.94
CA LEU A 23 3.35 9.56 -11.76
C LEU A 23 3.33 11.06 -11.43
N ALA A 24 2.18 11.62 -11.06
CA ALA A 24 2.08 13.03 -10.67
C ALA A 24 2.96 13.34 -9.45
N PHE A 25 3.06 12.42 -8.49
CA PHE A 25 3.88 12.61 -7.28
C PHE A 25 5.37 12.94 -7.56
N PRO A 26 6.16 12.07 -8.23
CA PRO A 26 7.56 12.35 -8.53
C PRO A 26 7.72 13.52 -9.52
N LEU A 27 6.79 13.72 -10.46
CA LEU A 27 6.83 14.86 -11.41
C LEU A 27 6.64 16.20 -10.70
N CYS A 28 5.65 16.32 -9.81
CA CYS A 28 5.46 17.53 -9.01
C CYS A 28 6.70 17.83 -8.14
N ARG A 29 7.35 16.81 -7.58
CA ARG A 29 8.59 16.97 -6.80
C ARG A 29 9.82 17.27 -7.67
N TYR A 30 9.79 16.96 -8.96
CA TYR A 30 10.82 17.35 -9.92
C TYR A 30 10.65 18.81 -10.36
N LEU A 31 9.43 19.20 -10.73
CA LEU A 31 9.11 20.55 -11.22
C LEU A 31 9.08 21.59 -10.08
N GLY A 32 8.60 21.22 -8.90
CA GLY A 32 8.50 22.08 -7.72
C GLY A 32 9.83 22.25 -6.97
N LYS A 33 10.96 22.43 -7.66
CA LYS A 33 12.25 22.75 -7.01
C LYS A 33 12.06 23.99 -6.12
N GLY A 34 12.35 23.85 -4.82
CA GLY A 34 12.18 24.92 -3.83
C GLY A 34 10.84 24.90 -3.08
N ILE A 35 9.90 24.03 -3.45
CA ILE A 35 8.62 23.86 -2.75
C ILE A 35 8.65 22.57 -1.93
N THR A 36 8.40 22.68 -0.63
CA THR A 36 8.29 21.51 0.26
C THR A 36 6.98 20.76 0.01
N LEU A 37 7.04 19.73 -0.82
CA LEU A 37 5.92 18.81 -1.02
C LEU A 37 5.88 17.73 0.06
N PRO A 38 4.67 17.28 0.47
CA PRO A 38 4.52 16.20 1.43
C PRO A 38 5.07 14.87 0.90
N ASN A 39 5.23 13.90 1.80
CA ASN A 39 5.48 12.51 1.40
C ASN A 39 4.33 11.93 0.56
N TRP A 40 4.55 10.79 -0.09
CA TRP A 40 3.58 10.15 -0.98
C TRP A 40 2.19 9.99 -0.33
N THR A 41 2.13 9.58 0.95
CA THR A 41 0.86 9.40 1.67
C THR A 41 0.09 10.71 1.76
N ARG A 42 0.70 11.76 2.31
CA ARG A 42 0.03 13.06 2.49
C ARG A 42 -0.20 13.77 1.16
N PHE A 43 0.62 13.53 0.14
CA PHE A 43 0.37 13.98 -1.23
C PHE A 43 -0.92 13.39 -1.78
N ASN A 44 -1.06 12.06 -1.72
CA ASN A 44 -2.28 11.38 -2.16
C ASN A 44 -3.50 11.76 -1.33
N THR A 45 -3.35 11.95 -0.01
CA THR A 45 -4.43 12.52 0.82
C THR A 45 -4.89 13.87 0.28
N LYS A 46 -3.97 14.80 -0.01
CA LYS A 46 -4.37 16.11 -0.56
C LYS A 46 -5.02 16.02 -1.95
N LEU A 47 -4.61 15.07 -2.80
CA LEU A 47 -5.18 14.90 -4.14
C LEU A 47 -6.57 14.28 -4.13
N ILE A 48 -6.81 13.30 -3.27
CA ILE A 48 -8.08 12.58 -3.18
C ILE A 48 -9.14 13.46 -2.49
N TYR A 49 -8.74 14.23 -1.47
CA TYR A 49 -9.65 14.92 -0.56
C TYR A 49 -9.85 16.41 -0.90
N LYS A 50 -10.13 16.75 -2.16
CA LYS A 50 -10.72 18.06 -2.53
C LYS A 50 -12.16 18.25 -1.99
N ARG A 51 -12.71 17.29 -1.24
CA ARG A 51 -14.12 17.19 -0.79
C ARG A 51 -14.24 16.71 0.67
N ASP A 52 -13.67 17.44 1.63
CA ASP A 52 -13.68 17.16 3.07
C ASP A 52 -12.62 16.17 3.57
N ILE A 53 -11.70 16.69 4.40
CA ILE A 53 -10.76 15.86 5.16
C ILE A 53 -11.58 15.14 6.25
N PRO A 54 -11.54 13.81 6.35
CA PRO A 54 -12.25 13.09 7.41
C PRO A 54 -11.86 13.64 8.78
N THR A 55 -12.84 13.78 9.67
CA THR A 55 -12.59 14.11 11.08
C THR A 55 -11.59 13.16 11.71
N GLN A 56 -10.88 13.66 12.73
CA GLN A 56 -9.89 12.94 13.53
C GLN A 56 -10.23 11.46 13.71
N SER A 57 -9.37 10.56 13.24
CA SER A 57 -9.52 9.12 13.46
C SER A 57 -9.28 8.81 14.94
N LYS A 58 -10.22 8.10 15.56
CA LYS A 58 -10.06 7.55 16.90
C LYS A 58 -9.42 6.17 16.79
N ILE A 59 -8.21 6.02 17.33
CA ILE A 59 -7.51 4.74 17.38
C ILE A 59 -7.73 4.18 18.78
N GLY A 60 -8.26 2.96 18.85
CA GLY A 60 -8.45 2.22 20.09
C GLY A 60 -7.73 0.88 20.01
N TYR A 61 -7.08 0.50 21.11
CA TYR A 61 -6.53 -0.84 21.26
C TYR A 61 -7.63 -1.77 21.77
N LEU A 62 -7.71 -2.95 21.16
CA LEU A 62 -8.62 -4.00 21.61
C LEU A 62 -8.00 -4.79 22.77
N PRO A 63 -8.82 -5.37 23.66
CA PRO A 63 -8.33 -6.20 24.75
C PRO A 63 -7.54 -7.41 24.19
N ILE A 64 -6.45 -7.75 24.89
CA ILE A 64 -5.62 -8.91 24.53
C ILE A 64 -6.35 -10.18 24.99
N ILE A 65 -6.46 -11.15 24.09
CA ILE A 65 -6.93 -12.49 24.41
C ILE A 65 -5.68 -13.34 24.69
N ASP A 66 -5.53 -13.79 25.92
CA ASP A 66 -4.42 -14.66 26.34
C ASP A 66 -4.70 -16.12 25.94
N ALA A 67 -4.68 -16.36 24.63
CA ALA A 67 -4.84 -17.68 24.04
C ALA A 67 -4.11 -17.74 22.70
N SER A 68 -3.77 -18.95 22.24
CA SER A 68 -3.13 -19.11 20.94
C SER A 68 -4.07 -18.63 19.82
N SER A 69 -3.55 -17.77 18.95
CA SER A 69 -4.25 -17.24 17.77
C SER A 69 -4.52 -18.29 16.70
N THR A 70 -3.94 -19.49 16.85
CA THR A 70 -4.21 -20.63 15.96
C THR A 70 -5.40 -21.45 16.39
N GLU A 71 -5.91 -21.32 17.61
CA GLU A 71 -7.06 -22.12 18.03
C GLU A 71 -8.36 -21.55 17.45
N LEU A 72 -9.21 -22.43 16.91
CA LEU A 72 -10.49 -22.01 16.33
C LEU A 72 -11.41 -21.38 17.38
N SER A 73 -11.32 -21.79 18.64
CA SER A 73 -12.02 -21.17 19.75
C SER A 73 -11.58 -19.72 19.97
N THR A 74 -10.27 -19.44 19.95
CA THR A 74 -9.74 -18.08 20.03
C THR A 74 -10.22 -17.23 18.86
N VAL A 75 -10.17 -17.75 17.63
CA VAL A 75 -10.64 -17.03 16.44
C VAL A 75 -12.13 -16.74 16.52
N LYS A 76 -12.93 -17.68 17.00
CA LYS A 76 -14.37 -17.48 17.21
C LYS A 76 -14.63 -16.39 18.25
N GLU A 77 -13.87 -16.37 19.34
CA GLU A 77 -14.01 -15.32 20.35
C GLU A 77 -13.62 -13.94 19.80
N ILE A 78 -12.60 -13.84 18.94
CA ILE A 78 -12.28 -12.60 18.23
C ILE A 78 -13.48 -12.11 17.41
N LEU A 79 -14.17 -13.00 16.69
CA LEU A 79 -15.36 -12.65 15.91
C LEU A 79 -16.53 -12.21 16.79
N ASN A 80 -16.80 -12.91 17.90
CA ASN A 80 -17.81 -12.53 18.89
C ASN A 80 -17.53 -11.11 19.45
N GLN A 81 -16.28 -10.83 19.83
CA GLN A 81 -15.91 -9.52 20.35
C GLN A 81 -16.00 -8.43 19.28
N SER A 82 -15.63 -8.76 18.05
CA SER A 82 -15.78 -7.85 16.89
C SER A 82 -17.24 -7.48 16.65
N GLU A 83 -18.18 -8.42 16.79
CA GLU A 83 -19.61 -8.17 16.68
C GLU A 83 -20.09 -7.21 17.77
N LYS A 84 -19.75 -7.49 19.04
CA LYS A 84 -20.07 -6.61 20.18
C LYS A 84 -19.53 -5.19 19.98
N ILE A 85 -18.34 -5.05 19.40
CA ILE A 85 -17.74 -3.74 19.08
C ILE A 85 -18.52 -3.08 17.94
N ALA A 86 -18.89 -3.81 16.90
CA ALA A 86 -19.66 -3.29 15.79
C ALA A 86 -21.01 -2.74 16.27
N ASP A 87 -21.66 -3.45 17.19
CA ASP A 87 -22.94 -3.05 17.76
C ASP A 87 -22.79 -1.80 18.65
N LYS A 88 -21.78 -1.77 19.53
CA LYS A 88 -21.48 -0.58 20.37
C LYS A 88 -21.19 0.67 19.55
N LEU A 89 -20.58 0.50 18.37
CA LEU A 89 -20.27 1.58 17.44
C LEU A 89 -21.40 1.83 16.41
N ASN A 90 -22.51 1.11 16.51
CA ASN A 90 -23.64 1.15 15.57
C ASN A 90 -23.22 1.00 14.10
N LEU A 91 -22.23 0.14 13.83
CA LEU A 91 -21.70 -0.12 12.50
C LEU A 91 -22.53 -1.19 11.81
N LYS A 92 -23.04 -0.93 10.60
CA LYS A 92 -23.76 -1.96 9.82
C LYS A 92 -22.84 -3.10 9.36
N TYR A 93 -21.58 -2.79 9.05
CA TYR A 93 -20.56 -3.73 8.62
C TYR A 93 -19.25 -3.40 9.33
N MET A 94 -18.43 -4.42 9.57
CA MET A 94 -17.09 -4.25 10.09
C MET A 94 -16.06 -4.90 9.17
N CYS A 95 -15.00 -4.16 8.83
CA CYS A 95 -13.87 -4.67 8.10
C CYS A 95 -12.86 -5.27 9.08
N LEU A 96 -12.55 -6.55 8.93
CA LEU A 96 -11.56 -7.26 9.74
C LEU A 96 -10.38 -7.65 8.88
N VAL A 97 -9.17 -7.38 9.35
CA VAL A 97 -7.92 -7.65 8.62
C VAL A 97 -7.08 -8.63 9.42
N PHE A 98 -6.67 -9.74 8.80
CA PHE A 98 -5.90 -10.80 9.46
C PHE A 98 -4.73 -11.24 8.59
N ASP A 99 -3.62 -11.61 9.21
CA ASP A 99 -2.52 -12.29 8.52
C ASP A 99 -2.97 -13.64 7.94
N ASP A 100 -2.28 -14.11 6.90
CA ASP A 100 -2.66 -15.25 6.05
C ASP A 100 -3.13 -16.49 6.84
N ALA A 101 -2.39 -16.87 7.89
CA ALA A 101 -2.70 -18.06 8.69
C ALA A 101 -4.01 -17.93 9.49
N ILE A 102 -4.30 -16.74 10.03
CA ILE A 102 -5.51 -16.48 10.82
C ILE A 102 -6.68 -16.23 9.87
N TYR A 103 -6.46 -15.54 8.75
CA TYR A 103 -7.46 -15.29 7.73
C TYR A 103 -8.14 -16.58 7.27
N ALA A 104 -7.37 -17.64 6.99
CA ALA A 104 -7.93 -18.94 6.60
C ALA A 104 -8.88 -19.51 7.66
N LYS A 105 -8.55 -19.37 8.94
CA LYS A 105 -9.38 -19.86 10.06
C LYS A 105 -10.64 -19.01 10.26
N VAL A 106 -10.51 -17.70 10.14
CA VAL A 106 -11.65 -16.77 10.17
C VAL A 106 -12.64 -17.11 9.07
N GLN A 107 -12.17 -17.38 7.86
CA GLN A 107 -13.05 -17.75 6.74
C GLN A 107 -13.79 -19.06 6.99
N GLN A 108 -13.13 -20.07 7.58
CA GLN A 108 -13.78 -21.33 7.94
C GLN A 108 -14.96 -21.14 8.92
N ILE A 109 -14.84 -20.23 9.87
CA ILE A 109 -15.92 -19.92 10.82
C ILE A 109 -16.98 -19.06 10.14
N ARG A 110 -16.57 -17.98 9.47
CA ARG A 110 -17.47 -17.03 8.80
C ARG A 110 -18.38 -17.68 7.76
N TRP A 111 -17.89 -18.67 7.02
CA TRP A 111 -18.71 -19.38 6.03
C TRP A 111 -19.76 -20.31 6.62
N LYS A 112 -19.64 -20.67 7.91
CA LYS A 112 -20.60 -21.53 8.61
C LYS A 112 -21.67 -20.73 9.35
N GLU A 113 -21.46 -19.44 9.55
CA GLU A 113 -22.33 -18.58 10.36
C GLU A 113 -22.82 -17.39 9.51
N GLU A 114 -24.08 -17.45 9.08
CA GLU A 114 -24.70 -16.44 8.20
C GLU A 114 -24.65 -15.02 8.79
N GLY A 115 -24.73 -14.92 10.11
CA GLY A 115 -24.54 -13.66 10.84
C GLY A 115 -23.18 -13.02 10.52
N TYR A 116 -22.08 -13.77 10.64
CA TYR A 116 -20.75 -13.26 10.29
C TYR A 116 -20.57 -13.01 8.80
N LEU A 117 -21.17 -13.86 7.97
CA LEU A 117 -21.09 -13.71 6.52
C LEU A 117 -21.69 -12.37 6.06
N SER A 118 -22.84 -12.00 6.62
CA SER A 118 -23.54 -10.75 6.31
C SER A 118 -22.96 -9.53 7.04
N ARG A 119 -22.32 -9.72 8.20
CA ARG A 119 -21.79 -8.64 9.06
C ARG A 119 -20.35 -8.23 8.76
N PHE A 120 -19.48 -9.19 8.46
CA PHE A 120 -18.03 -8.95 8.38
C PHE A 120 -17.49 -8.98 6.94
N ILE A 121 -16.67 -7.98 6.63
CA ILE A 121 -15.83 -7.92 5.43
C ILE A 121 -14.42 -8.31 5.86
N VAL A 122 -14.02 -9.54 5.57
CA VAL A 122 -12.71 -10.07 5.99
C VAL A 122 -11.69 -9.85 4.87
N ARG A 123 -10.51 -9.30 5.21
CA ARG A 123 -9.40 -9.04 4.27
C ARG A 123 -8.10 -9.65 4.77
N LEU A 124 -7.25 -10.03 3.82
CA LEU A 124 -5.87 -10.42 4.10
C LEU A 124 -5.05 -9.19 4.54
N GLY A 125 -4.20 -9.40 5.53
CA GLY A 125 -3.20 -8.44 6.00
C GLY A 125 -2.18 -8.18 4.91
N ASP A 126 -1.96 -6.90 4.59
CA ASP A 126 -1.03 -6.49 3.55
C ASP A 126 0.42 -6.37 4.03
N PHE A 127 0.65 -6.44 5.34
CA PHE A 127 1.98 -6.23 5.93
C PHE A 127 3.02 -7.25 5.43
N HIS A 128 2.74 -8.55 5.60
CA HIS A 128 3.63 -9.61 5.13
C HIS A 128 3.76 -9.64 3.60
N MET A 129 2.68 -9.31 2.89
CA MET A 129 2.70 -9.17 1.44
C MET A 129 3.66 -8.04 1.02
N ALA A 130 3.56 -6.86 1.65
CA ALA A 130 4.42 -5.72 1.37
C ALA A 130 5.90 -6.02 1.68
N MET A 131 6.18 -6.72 2.80
CA MET A 131 7.54 -7.19 3.11
C MET A 131 8.07 -8.15 2.03
N SER A 132 7.24 -9.09 1.59
CA SER A 132 7.59 -10.05 0.53
C SER A 132 7.88 -9.35 -0.79
N TYR A 133 7.06 -8.37 -1.18
CA TYR A 133 7.32 -7.54 -2.36
C TYR A 133 8.63 -6.75 -2.24
N CYS A 134 8.90 -6.14 -1.08
CA CYS A 134 10.17 -5.45 -0.85
C CYS A 134 11.37 -6.39 -1.03
N GLY A 135 11.30 -7.59 -0.45
CA GLY A 135 12.33 -8.61 -0.60
C GLY A 135 12.47 -9.12 -2.03
N ALA A 136 11.38 -9.29 -2.77
CA ALA A 136 11.39 -9.72 -4.16
C ALA A 136 12.05 -8.68 -5.08
N ILE A 137 11.68 -7.40 -4.96
CA ILE A 137 12.31 -6.29 -5.69
C ILE A 137 13.80 -6.25 -5.35
N SER A 138 14.14 -6.29 -4.06
CA SER A 138 15.52 -6.30 -3.61
C SER A 138 16.31 -7.45 -4.19
N LYS A 139 15.79 -8.69 -4.13
CA LYS A 139 16.46 -9.86 -4.68
C LYS A 139 16.69 -9.75 -6.19
N ARG A 140 15.73 -9.18 -6.92
CA ARG A 140 15.83 -9.01 -8.37
C ARG A 140 16.89 -8.00 -8.80
N PHE A 141 17.05 -6.90 -8.05
CA PHE A 141 17.94 -5.80 -8.41
C PHE A 141 19.20 -5.69 -7.55
N LYS A 142 19.39 -6.60 -6.58
CA LYS A 142 20.49 -6.58 -5.62
C LYS A 142 21.84 -6.39 -6.32
N ASP A 143 22.11 -7.28 -7.27
CA ASP A 143 23.38 -7.33 -8.01
C ASP A 143 23.31 -6.51 -9.32
N ALA A 144 22.19 -5.81 -9.55
CA ALA A 144 22.02 -4.81 -10.60
C ALA A 144 22.27 -3.37 -10.08
N GLY A 145 22.98 -3.24 -8.95
CA GLY A 145 23.37 -1.95 -8.37
C GLY A 145 22.39 -1.37 -7.34
N LEU A 146 21.24 -2.00 -7.05
CA LEU A 146 20.32 -1.48 -6.02
C LEU A 146 20.98 -1.43 -4.64
N LYS A 147 21.78 -2.45 -4.31
CA LYS A 147 22.50 -2.50 -3.04
C LYS A 147 23.52 -1.37 -2.94
N ASP A 148 24.29 -1.17 -4.01
CA ASP A 148 25.40 -0.22 -4.03
C ASP A 148 24.86 1.21 -3.99
N ILE A 149 23.85 1.52 -4.81
CA ILE A 149 23.16 2.82 -4.78
C ILE A 149 22.67 3.16 -3.36
N LEU A 150 22.05 2.21 -2.66
CA LEU A 150 21.51 2.48 -1.32
C LEU A 150 22.60 2.72 -0.26
N ILE A 151 23.78 2.11 -0.42
CA ILE A 151 24.92 2.29 0.48
C ILE A 151 25.65 3.59 0.15
N GLU A 152 26.02 3.79 -1.11
CA GLU A 152 26.82 4.92 -1.58
C GLU A 152 26.09 6.26 -1.50
N SER A 153 24.75 6.25 -1.59
CA SER A 153 23.92 7.44 -1.36
C SER A 153 23.60 7.70 0.12
N GLU A 154 24.15 6.90 1.04
CA GLU A 154 23.94 7.00 2.49
C GLU A 154 22.47 6.86 2.93
N ILE A 155 21.58 6.37 2.05
CA ILE A 155 20.18 6.09 2.40
C ILE A 155 20.12 4.93 3.42
N VAL A 156 21.01 3.95 3.29
CA VAL A 156 21.09 2.78 4.17
C VAL A 156 22.55 2.50 4.53
N ALA A 157 22.85 2.54 5.83
CA ALA A 157 24.16 2.14 6.33
C ALA A 157 24.48 0.66 6.00
N VAL A 158 25.75 0.35 5.79
CA VAL A 158 26.23 -1.00 5.43
C VAL A 158 25.73 -2.08 6.40
N GLY A 159 25.76 -1.84 7.71
CA GLY A 159 25.28 -2.80 8.72
C GLY A 159 23.76 -3.06 8.68
N SER A 160 23.02 -2.24 7.95
CA SER A 160 21.56 -2.25 7.88
C SER A 160 21.01 -2.76 6.55
N ILE A 161 21.86 -2.98 5.55
CA ILE A 161 21.46 -3.29 4.18
C ILE A 161 20.78 -4.66 4.05
N ASN A 162 21.25 -5.67 4.80
CA ASN A 162 20.70 -7.03 4.71
C ASN A 162 19.24 -7.10 5.16
N GLY A 163 18.86 -6.31 6.18
CA GLY A 163 17.47 -6.23 6.60
C GLY A 163 16.58 -5.48 5.60
N VAL A 164 17.13 -4.51 4.88
CA VAL A 164 16.44 -3.86 3.75
C VAL A 164 16.24 -4.84 2.60
N MET A 165 17.31 -5.52 2.19
CA MET A 165 17.35 -6.44 1.06
C MET A 165 16.47 -7.68 1.24
N SER A 166 16.28 -8.10 2.49
CA SER A 166 15.36 -9.21 2.81
C SER A 166 13.90 -8.77 2.93
N GLY A 167 13.61 -7.47 2.91
CA GLY A 167 12.27 -6.93 3.19
C GLY A 167 11.86 -6.98 4.67
N LYS A 168 12.71 -7.54 5.55
CA LYS A 168 12.40 -7.74 6.98
C LYS A 168 12.36 -6.43 7.78
N HIS A 169 13.15 -5.43 7.39
CA HIS A 169 13.10 -4.11 7.98
C HIS A 169 12.06 -3.24 7.27
N TYR A 170 10.78 -3.58 7.41
CA TYR A 170 9.66 -3.01 6.66
C TYR A 170 9.76 -1.49 6.42
N ASN A 171 9.80 -0.68 7.48
CA ASN A 171 9.83 0.78 7.36
C ASN A 171 11.03 1.28 6.55
N ARG A 172 12.20 0.65 6.74
CA ARG A 172 13.43 1.00 6.03
C ARG A 172 13.39 0.50 4.59
N SER A 173 12.88 -0.70 4.34
CA SER A 173 12.72 -1.24 2.97
C SER A 173 11.77 -0.38 2.15
N VAL A 174 10.59 -0.06 2.68
CA VAL A 174 9.60 0.79 2.00
C VAL A 174 10.16 2.17 1.72
N ARG A 175 10.86 2.78 2.69
CA ARG A 175 11.52 4.09 2.47
C ARG A 175 12.56 4.00 1.36
N SER A 176 13.44 3.00 1.41
CA SER A 176 14.54 2.83 0.44
C SER A 176 14.00 2.69 -0.97
N HIS A 177 13.01 1.80 -1.17
CA HIS A 177 12.41 1.55 -2.48
C HIS A 177 11.65 2.77 -3.00
N LYS A 178 10.97 3.52 -2.13
CA LYS A 178 10.30 4.79 -2.52
C LYS A 178 11.28 5.85 -2.99
N VAL A 179 12.42 5.99 -2.30
CA VAL A 179 13.46 6.98 -2.68
C VAL A 179 14.10 6.58 -4.01
N VAL A 180 14.44 5.31 -4.19
CA VAL A 180 15.02 4.80 -5.45
C VAL A 180 14.01 4.96 -6.60
N TYR A 181 12.74 4.61 -6.38
CA TYR A 181 11.68 4.80 -7.36
C TYR A 181 11.57 6.28 -7.80
N GLU A 182 11.54 7.21 -6.84
CA GLU A 182 11.50 8.64 -7.15
C GLU A 182 12.72 9.09 -7.95
N ALA A 183 13.93 8.66 -7.57
CA ALA A 183 15.16 8.98 -8.29
C ALA A 183 15.14 8.47 -9.74
N LEU A 184 14.73 7.22 -9.95
CA LEU A 184 14.63 6.62 -11.28
C LEU A 184 13.62 7.34 -12.16
N VAL A 185 12.44 7.70 -11.62
CA VAL A 185 11.42 8.44 -12.37
C VAL A 185 11.91 9.85 -12.74
N ARG A 186 12.62 10.53 -11.85
CA ARG A 186 13.22 11.85 -12.14
C ARG A 186 14.24 11.76 -13.28
N LEU A 187 15.12 10.75 -13.25
CA LEU A 187 16.09 10.51 -14.32
C LEU A 187 15.40 10.20 -15.64
N LEU A 188 14.38 9.34 -15.62
CA LEU A 188 13.58 9.03 -16.81
C LEU A 188 12.92 10.28 -17.38
N PHE A 189 12.33 11.12 -16.54
CA PHE A 189 11.69 12.36 -16.99
C PHE A 189 12.71 13.36 -17.55
N GLN A 190 13.89 13.49 -16.93
CA GLN A 190 14.96 14.31 -17.48
C GLN A 190 15.38 13.82 -18.88
N ARG A 191 15.58 12.52 -19.06
CA ARG A 191 15.92 11.95 -20.38
C ARG A 191 14.81 12.14 -21.41
N TYR A 192 13.56 12.04 -20.97
CA TYR A 192 12.41 12.37 -21.82
C TYR A 192 12.43 13.83 -22.25
N LEU A 193 12.68 14.78 -21.34
CA LEU A 193 12.81 16.18 -21.70
C LEU A 193 13.98 16.42 -22.66
N GLU A 194 15.11 15.75 -22.48
CA GLU A 194 16.27 15.85 -23.38
C GLU A 194 15.93 15.42 -24.81
N SER A 195 15.11 14.37 -24.99
CA SER A 195 14.75 13.82 -26.31
C SER A 195 13.71 14.65 -27.09
N LEU A 196 13.06 15.64 -26.45
CA LEU A 196 12.08 16.49 -27.11
C LEU A 196 12.73 17.61 -27.94
N SER A 197 12.02 18.09 -28.96
CA SER A 197 12.36 19.34 -29.65
C SER A 197 12.09 20.55 -28.73
N ALA A 198 12.78 21.67 -28.98
CA ALA A 198 12.64 22.90 -28.19
C ALA A 198 11.16 23.35 -28.07
N ASP A 199 10.40 23.31 -29.16
CA ASP A 199 8.98 23.68 -29.19
C ASP A 199 8.11 22.79 -28.29
N LYS A 200 8.42 21.50 -28.21
CA LYS A 200 7.69 20.56 -27.36
C LYS A 200 8.07 20.74 -25.89
N LYS A 201 9.33 21.02 -25.58
CA LYS A 201 9.77 21.32 -24.21
C LYS A 201 9.07 22.57 -23.66
N MET A 202 8.98 23.63 -24.48
CA MET A 202 8.35 24.90 -24.10
C MET A 202 6.85 24.77 -23.80
N LYS A 203 6.17 23.77 -24.38
CA LYS A 203 4.75 23.49 -24.10
C LYS A 203 4.51 22.64 -22.84
N LEU A 204 5.54 21.94 -22.34
CA LEU A 204 5.43 20.97 -21.25
C LEU A 204 5.94 21.51 -19.90
N LEU A 205 6.89 22.44 -19.94
CA LEU A 205 7.42 23.09 -18.75
C LEU A 205 6.66 24.41 -18.52
N PRO A 206 6.24 24.71 -17.28
CA PRO A 206 5.66 26.00 -16.94
C PRO A 206 6.68 27.14 -17.07
#